data_AF-A0A099YC22-F1
#
_entry.id   AF-A0A099YC22-F1
#
_cell.length_a   1.000
_cell.length_b   1.000
_cell.length_c   1.000
_cell.angle_alpha   90.00
_cell.angle_beta   90.00
_cell.angle_gamma   90.00
#
_symmetry.space_group_name_H-M   'P 1'
#
loop_
_entity.id
_entity.type
_entity.pdbx_description
1 polymer ?
#
loop_
_entity_poly.entity_id
_entity_poly.type
_entity_poly.pdbx_seq_one_letter_code
_entity_poly.pdbx_strand_id
1 'polypeptide(L)'
;MGDGYRIDSVDDTKPATFTVTYNNLSKITYNDRKITKIIYEVTLTPNNNQSYNFMVLNDFAYGLALNNDVANLKMRMYYDNGELVDFSDGNAYLSVNSLNNYTNNLKEYSIETTRVNSGGKALALRGSSVTVHDGTTLYSDKANSFTTDGHYAATDDSANKEPFELNPNSVTDTNIPTGWDTTGSASRYYGAGLVKLTGTVLDFDLYAANTGIPDGVWWRNGLWYNTSTIIPVTPTTQINYHYNVTLLMALN
;
A
#
# COMPACT_ATOMS: atom_id res chain seq x y z
N MET A 1 1.95 15.69 -8.14
CA MET A 1 1.11 14.62 -8.70
C MET A 1 1.28 14.62 -10.22
N GLY A 2 1.26 13.45 -10.86
CA GLY A 2 1.27 13.36 -12.32
C GLY A 2 -0.13 13.60 -12.90
N ASP A 3 -0.23 13.64 -14.23
CA ASP A 3 -1.50 13.77 -14.93
C ASP A 3 -2.38 12.53 -14.75
N GLY A 4 -3.70 12.71 -14.72
CA GLY A 4 -4.65 11.62 -14.52
C GLY A 4 -6.11 12.04 -14.63
N TYR A 5 -6.99 11.17 -14.18
CA TYR A 5 -8.44 11.35 -14.16
C TYR A 5 -8.96 11.30 -12.73
N ARG A 6 -9.99 12.10 -12.46
CA ARG A 6 -10.73 12.09 -11.19
C ARG A 6 -12.15 11.60 -11.45
N ILE A 7 -12.62 10.72 -10.59
CA ILE A 7 -13.98 10.18 -10.56
C ILE A 7 -14.60 10.67 -9.26
N ASP A 8 -15.65 11.48 -9.37
CA ASP A 8 -16.38 12.05 -8.24
C ASP A 8 -17.70 11.32 -8.02
N SER A 9 -18.03 11.06 -6.77
CA SER A 9 -19.34 10.53 -6.39
C SER A 9 -20.44 11.55 -6.64
N VAL A 10 -21.49 11.17 -7.37
CA VAL A 10 -22.74 11.95 -7.43
C VAL A 10 -23.73 11.48 -6.36
N ASP A 11 -23.75 10.18 -6.07
CA ASP A 11 -24.51 9.56 -4.97
C ASP A 11 -23.50 8.88 -4.04
N ASP A 12 -23.22 9.50 -2.90
CA ASP A 12 -22.24 9.06 -1.90
C ASP A 12 -22.81 8.04 -0.90
N THR A 13 -24.05 7.56 -1.13
CA THR A 13 -24.69 6.53 -0.30
C THR A 13 -24.64 5.14 -0.92
N LYS A 14 -24.15 5.03 -2.16
CA LYS A 14 -24.13 3.78 -2.92
C LYS A 14 -22.73 3.44 -3.43
N PRO A 15 -22.40 2.14 -3.52
CA PRO A 15 -21.19 1.71 -4.19
C PRO A 15 -21.20 2.07 -5.68
N ALA A 16 -20.01 2.35 -6.22
CA ALA A 16 -19.78 2.55 -7.64
C ALA A 16 -18.83 1.48 -8.18
N THR A 17 -19.12 0.98 -9.38
CA THR A 17 -18.25 0.02 -10.07
C THR A 17 -17.87 0.52 -11.45
N PHE A 18 -16.59 0.37 -11.81
CA PHE A 18 -16.07 0.76 -13.11
C PHE A 18 -14.77 0.00 -13.43
N THR A 19 -14.29 0.16 -14.65
CA THR A 19 -13.06 -0.48 -15.11
C THR A 19 -12.03 0.57 -15.50
N VAL A 20 -10.81 0.41 -14.99
CA VAL A 20 -9.64 1.19 -15.42
C VAL A 20 -8.76 0.29 -16.27
N THR A 21 -8.44 0.72 -17.49
CA THR A 21 -7.57 -0.03 -18.40
C THR A 21 -6.36 0.80 -18.81
N TYR A 22 -5.18 0.28 -18.50
CA TYR A 22 -3.91 0.75 -19.04
C TYR A 22 -3.54 -0.12 -20.25
N ASN A 23 -3.32 0.49 -21.41
CA ASN A 23 -2.94 -0.19 -22.65
C ASN A 23 -1.59 0.32 -23.16
N ASN A 24 -1.03 -0.38 -24.16
CA ASN A 24 0.21 0.00 -24.84
C ASN A 24 1.41 0.11 -23.89
N LEU A 25 1.40 -0.66 -22.79
CA LEU A 25 2.49 -0.71 -21.83
C LEU A 25 3.74 -1.29 -22.49
N SER A 26 4.88 -0.65 -22.27
CA SER A 26 6.14 -0.98 -22.97
C SER A 26 7.28 -1.41 -22.06
N LYS A 27 7.19 -1.13 -20.76
CA LYS A 27 8.29 -1.30 -19.79
C LYS A 27 8.08 -2.43 -18.77
N ILE A 28 6.99 -3.19 -18.89
CA ILE A 28 6.64 -4.23 -17.93
C ILE A 28 6.80 -5.60 -18.60
N THR A 29 7.50 -6.51 -17.92
CA THR A 29 7.73 -7.88 -18.37
C THR A 29 7.55 -8.86 -17.21
N TYR A 30 7.14 -10.08 -17.51
CA TYR A 30 7.19 -11.21 -16.59
C TYR A 30 7.76 -12.42 -17.34
N ASN A 31 8.80 -13.05 -16.79
CA ASN A 31 9.56 -14.12 -17.45
C ASN A 31 9.93 -13.78 -18.90
N ASP A 32 10.51 -12.59 -19.11
CA ASP A 32 10.90 -12.02 -20.42
C ASP A 32 9.76 -11.84 -21.45
N ARG A 33 8.52 -12.13 -21.07
CA ARG A 33 7.33 -11.87 -21.89
C ARG A 33 6.75 -10.50 -21.54
N LYS A 34 6.47 -9.70 -22.57
CA LYS A 34 5.99 -8.33 -22.43
C LYS A 34 4.54 -8.27 -21.96
N ILE A 35 4.29 -7.51 -20.89
CA ILE A 35 2.95 -7.15 -20.43
C ILE A 35 2.55 -5.84 -21.10
N THR A 36 1.46 -5.84 -21.85
CA THR A 36 1.01 -4.69 -22.65
C THR A 36 -0.24 -4.02 -22.12
N LYS A 37 -0.97 -4.72 -21.24
CA LYS A 37 -2.25 -4.25 -20.70
C LYS A 37 -2.42 -4.66 -19.24
N ILE A 38 -2.94 -3.73 -18.44
CA ILE A 38 -3.36 -3.94 -17.06
C ILE A 38 -4.80 -3.44 -16.93
N ILE A 39 -5.65 -4.24 -16.30
CA ILE A 39 -7.06 -3.91 -16.02
C ILE A 39 -7.28 -3.96 -14.52
N TYR A 40 -7.90 -2.92 -13.97
CA TYR A 40 -8.54 -2.94 -12.66
C TYR A 40 -10.06 -2.94 -12.84
N GLU A 41 -10.74 -3.95 -12.30
CA GLU A 41 -12.16 -3.82 -11.96
C GLU A 41 -12.22 -3.18 -10.57
N VAL A 42 -12.82 -2.00 -10.48
CA VAL A 42 -12.86 -1.18 -9.27
C VAL A 42 -14.26 -1.22 -8.69
N THR A 43 -14.37 -1.45 -7.38
CA THR A 43 -15.59 -1.19 -6.60
C THR A 43 -15.25 -0.20 -5.50
N LEU A 44 -15.83 1.00 -5.56
CA LEU A 44 -15.75 2.00 -4.50
C LEU A 44 -16.95 1.83 -3.59
N THR A 45 -16.69 1.70 -2.30
CA THR A 45 -17.74 1.65 -1.27
C THR A 45 -17.56 2.85 -0.35
N PRO A 46 -18.60 3.70 -0.18
CA PRO A 46 -18.53 4.83 0.74
C PRO A 46 -18.22 4.33 2.15
N ASN A 47 -17.21 4.90 2.77
CA ASN A 47 -16.81 4.54 4.14
C ASN A 47 -17.42 5.50 5.19
N ASN A 48 -18.01 6.60 4.73
CA ASN A 48 -18.87 7.51 5.49
C ASN A 48 -19.85 8.23 4.54
N ASN A 49 -20.74 9.06 5.09
CA ASN A 49 -21.66 9.90 4.29
C ASN A 49 -21.00 11.20 3.81
N GLN A 50 -19.76 11.14 3.34
CA GLN A 50 -19.08 12.28 2.73
C GLN A 50 -18.74 11.96 1.28
N SER A 51 -18.81 12.98 0.42
CA SER A 51 -18.41 12.87 -0.98
C SER A 51 -17.01 12.27 -1.09
N TYR A 52 -16.88 11.24 -1.91
CA TYR A 52 -15.63 10.57 -2.17
C TYR A 52 -15.11 10.91 -3.56
N ASN A 53 -13.79 10.78 -3.72
CA ASN A 53 -13.16 10.85 -5.03
C ASN A 53 -12.10 9.77 -5.17
N PHE A 54 -12.00 9.27 -6.40
CA PHE A 54 -10.99 8.31 -6.81
C PHE A 54 -10.21 8.89 -7.99
N MET A 55 -8.91 8.91 -7.87
CA MET A 55 -8.00 9.41 -8.89
C MET A 55 -7.20 8.26 -9.49
N VAL A 56 -7.16 8.22 -10.81
CA VAL A 56 -6.37 7.29 -11.61
C VAL A 56 -5.28 8.08 -12.30
N LEU A 57 -4.02 7.78 -12.03
CA LEU A 57 -2.91 8.47 -12.70
C LEU A 57 -2.59 7.79 -14.04
N ASN A 58 -2.13 8.56 -15.02
CA ASN A 58 -1.90 8.06 -16.38
C ASN A 58 -0.82 6.97 -16.44
N ASP A 59 0.18 7.06 -15.57
CA ASP A 59 1.21 6.04 -15.42
C ASP A 59 0.88 5.15 -14.22
N PHE A 60 0.65 3.87 -14.54
CA PHE A 60 0.35 2.80 -13.60
C PHE A 60 1.29 2.77 -12.40
N ALA A 61 2.57 3.09 -12.57
CA ALA A 61 3.55 3.08 -11.49
C ALA A 61 3.33 4.20 -10.44
N TYR A 62 2.66 5.29 -10.81
CA TYR A 62 2.24 6.33 -9.87
C TYR A 62 0.90 5.99 -9.20
N GLY A 63 0.19 4.96 -9.66
CA GLY A 63 -0.92 4.34 -8.95
C GLY A 63 -2.21 5.14 -8.90
N LEU A 64 -2.87 5.11 -7.75
CA LEU A 64 -4.26 5.51 -7.53
C LEU A 64 -4.36 6.30 -6.23
N ALA A 65 -5.23 7.30 -6.15
CA ALA A 65 -5.53 7.98 -4.90
C ALA A 65 -7.02 7.92 -4.59
N LEU A 66 -7.36 7.84 -3.32
CA LEU A 66 -8.74 7.75 -2.85
C LEU A 66 -8.96 8.65 -1.63
N ASN A 67 -10.17 9.19 -1.52
CA ASN A 67 -10.66 9.90 -0.36
C ASN A 67 -12.02 9.34 0.03
N ASN A 68 -12.24 9.04 1.31
CA ASN A 68 -13.54 8.70 1.93
C ASN A 68 -14.11 7.32 1.56
N ASP A 69 -13.37 6.51 0.79
CA ASP A 69 -13.80 5.20 0.31
C ASP A 69 -12.99 4.02 0.87
N VAL A 70 -13.60 2.84 0.77
CA VAL A 70 -12.87 1.59 0.58
C VAL A 70 -12.89 1.24 -0.90
N ALA A 71 -11.72 1.10 -1.51
CA ALA A 71 -11.59 0.67 -2.90
C ALA A 71 -11.22 -0.81 -2.95
N ASN A 72 -12.12 -1.66 -3.44
CA ASN A 72 -11.80 -3.03 -3.85
C ASN A 72 -11.32 -3.04 -5.32
N LEU A 73 -10.20 -3.71 -5.57
CA LEU A 73 -9.52 -3.74 -6.85
C LEU A 73 -9.25 -5.18 -7.27
N LYS A 74 -9.76 -5.58 -8.43
CA LYS A 74 -9.36 -6.83 -9.10
C LYS A 74 -8.46 -6.54 -10.28
N MET A 75 -7.17 -6.78 -10.09
CA MET A 75 -6.13 -6.52 -11.08
C MET A 75 -5.87 -7.74 -11.96
N ARG A 76 -5.85 -7.52 -13.28
CA ARG A 76 -5.45 -8.51 -14.29
C ARG A 76 -4.39 -7.92 -15.20
N MET A 77 -3.38 -8.72 -15.53
CA MET A 77 -2.33 -8.33 -16.48
C MET A 77 -2.40 -9.22 -17.72
N TYR A 78 -2.06 -8.67 -18.88
CA TYR A 78 -2.13 -9.37 -20.16
C TYR A 78 -0.86 -9.19 -20.97
N TYR A 79 -0.44 -10.26 -21.62
CA TYR A 79 0.61 -10.23 -22.63
C TYR A 79 0.12 -9.56 -23.92
N ASP A 80 1.04 -9.31 -24.86
CA ASP A 80 0.76 -8.75 -26.18
C ASP A 80 -0.24 -9.56 -27.03
N ASN A 81 -0.24 -10.88 -26.90
CA ASN A 81 -1.18 -11.79 -27.56
C ASN A 81 -2.58 -11.82 -26.89
N GLY A 82 -2.80 -11.08 -25.80
CA GLY A 82 -4.07 -11.02 -25.07
C GLY A 82 -4.28 -12.13 -24.04
N GLU A 83 -3.32 -13.04 -23.85
CA GLU A 83 -3.31 -14.05 -22.80
C GLU A 83 -3.18 -13.40 -21.41
N LEU A 84 -3.91 -13.92 -20.42
CA LEU A 84 -3.72 -13.50 -19.03
C LEU A 84 -2.34 -13.94 -18.53
N VAL A 85 -1.68 -13.05 -17.79
CA VAL A 85 -0.46 -13.40 -17.07
C VAL A 85 -0.85 -14.28 -15.88
N ASP A 86 -0.16 -15.41 -15.73
CA ASP A 86 -0.30 -16.30 -14.59
C ASP A 86 0.95 -16.24 -13.71
N PHE A 87 0.76 -15.81 -12.46
CA PHE A 87 1.81 -15.69 -11.45
C PHE A 87 1.93 -16.93 -10.55
N SER A 88 1.32 -18.06 -10.93
CA SER A 88 1.35 -19.30 -10.14
C SER A 88 2.75 -19.87 -9.88
N ASP A 89 3.74 -19.52 -10.71
CA ASP A 89 5.17 -19.85 -10.46
C ASP A 89 5.71 -19.20 -9.18
N GLY A 90 5.01 -18.20 -8.63
CA GLY A 90 5.29 -17.63 -7.31
C GLY A 90 6.56 -16.79 -7.23
N ASN A 91 7.03 -16.26 -8.36
CA ASN A 91 8.24 -15.43 -8.44
C ASN A 91 7.96 -13.95 -8.68
N ALA A 92 6.69 -13.54 -8.71
CA ALA A 92 6.28 -12.15 -8.90
C ALA A 92 5.87 -11.50 -7.57
N TYR A 93 6.33 -10.27 -7.37
CA TYR A 93 6.08 -9.48 -6.18
C TYR A 93 5.71 -8.05 -6.57
N LEU A 94 4.78 -7.48 -5.82
CA LEU A 94 4.49 -6.05 -5.82
C LEU A 94 4.88 -5.47 -4.47
N SER A 95 5.61 -4.36 -4.47
CA SER A 95 5.72 -3.53 -3.27
C SER A 95 4.46 -2.69 -3.12
N VAL A 96 3.95 -2.62 -1.89
CA VAL A 96 2.97 -1.63 -1.46
C VAL A 96 3.72 -0.67 -0.57
N ASN A 97 3.87 0.57 -1.00
CA ASN A 97 4.69 1.58 -0.29
C ASN A 97 3.81 2.65 0.34
N SER A 98 4.41 3.52 1.16
CA SER A 98 3.72 4.68 1.75
C SER A 98 2.55 4.24 2.65
N LEU A 99 2.72 3.17 3.42
CA LEU A 99 1.72 2.75 4.41
C LEU A 99 1.94 3.49 5.72
N ASN A 100 1.49 4.73 5.73
CA ASN A 100 1.63 5.66 6.84
C ASN A 100 0.62 5.37 7.95
N ASN A 101 1.04 5.58 9.20
CA ASN A 101 0.23 5.50 10.40
C ASN A 101 0.38 6.82 11.17
N TYR A 102 -0.73 7.56 11.24
CA TYR A 102 -0.84 8.89 11.82
C TYR A 102 -1.53 8.87 13.20
N THR A 103 -1.64 7.70 13.85
CA THR A 103 -2.39 7.55 15.10
C THR A 103 -1.83 8.39 16.26
N ASN A 104 -0.60 8.90 16.14
CA ASN A 104 0.01 9.80 17.11
C ASN A 104 -0.34 11.28 16.93
N ASN A 105 -1.11 11.63 15.91
CA ASN A 105 -1.57 12.98 15.66
C ASN A 105 -3.10 13.05 15.67
N LEU A 106 -3.68 13.73 16.66
CA LEU A 106 -5.13 13.94 16.81
C LEU A 106 -5.71 14.91 15.76
N LYS A 107 -4.89 15.55 14.92
CA LYS A 107 -5.38 16.37 13.80
C LYS A 107 -5.53 15.60 12.50
N GLU A 108 -4.79 14.50 12.33
CA GLU A 108 -4.65 13.78 11.06
C GLU A 108 -4.76 12.26 11.25
N TYR A 109 -5.58 11.81 12.21
CA TYR A 109 -5.62 10.40 12.61
C TYR A 109 -6.05 9.49 11.45
N SER A 110 -5.19 8.55 11.06
CA SER A 110 -5.52 7.43 10.17
C SER A 110 -4.44 6.36 10.10
N ILE A 111 -4.80 5.21 9.54
CA ILE A 111 -3.87 4.11 9.24
C ILE A 111 -4.06 3.70 7.79
N GLU A 112 -3.10 4.02 6.92
CA GLU A 112 -3.15 3.60 5.52
C GLU A 112 -2.94 2.10 5.42
N THR A 113 -3.86 1.41 4.74
CA THR A 113 -4.00 -0.04 4.81
C THR A 113 -4.20 -0.66 3.43
N THR A 114 -3.59 -1.83 3.22
CA THR A 114 -3.89 -2.70 2.08
C THR A 114 -4.24 -4.10 2.57
N ARG A 115 -5.35 -4.67 2.09
CA ARG A 115 -5.75 -6.04 2.41
C ARG A 115 -5.75 -6.90 1.16
N VAL A 116 -5.08 -8.06 1.21
CA VAL A 116 -5.05 -9.02 0.09
C VAL A 116 -6.17 -10.04 0.26
N ASN A 117 -7.22 -9.95 -0.55
CA ASN A 117 -8.39 -10.83 -0.45
C ASN A 117 -8.14 -12.18 -1.11
N SER A 118 -7.53 -12.18 -2.31
CA SER A 118 -7.13 -13.40 -3.03
C SER A 118 -6.11 -13.09 -4.12
N GLY A 119 -5.53 -14.13 -4.73
CA GLY A 119 -4.59 -13.94 -5.84
C GLY A 119 -3.20 -13.44 -5.46
N GLY A 120 -2.91 -13.44 -4.16
CA GLY A 120 -1.59 -13.14 -3.64
C GLY A 120 -1.47 -13.43 -2.14
N LYS A 121 -0.28 -13.18 -1.62
CA LYS A 121 0.06 -13.32 -0.21
C LYS A 121 0.73 -12.04 0.29
N ALA A 122 0.19 -11.46 1.35
CA ALA A 122 0.82 -10.37 2.08
C ALA A 122 2.10 -10.85 2.79
N LEU A 123 3.17 -10.07 2.69
CA LEU A 123 4.47 -10.34 3.27
C LEU A 123 5.04 -9.05 3.86
N ALA A 124 5.62 -9.16 5.05
CA ALA A 124 6.37 -8.07 5.66
C ALA A 124 7.76 -7.97 5.03
N LEU A 125 8.28 -6.75 4.97
CA LEU A 125 9.65 -6.48 4.54
C LEU A 125 10.52 -6.26 5.78
N ARG A 126 11.72 -6.83 5.80
CA ARG A 126 12.64 -6.66 6.94
C ARG A 126 12.95 -5.18 7.15
N GLY A 127 12.89 -4.72 8.41
CA GLY A 127 13.17 -3.34 8.76
C GLY A 127 12.07 -2.34 8.36
N SER A 128 11.00 -2.80 7.72
CA SER A 128 9.78 -2.01 7.57
C SER A 128 9.04 -1.90 8.91
N SER A 129 8.36 -0.79 9.12
CA SER A 129 7.37 -0.60 10.17
C SER A 129 6.07 -1.33 9.85
N VAL A 130 5.85 -1.70 8.58
CA VAL A 130 4.66 -2.42 8.11
C VAL A 130 4.79 -3.90 8.43
N THR A 131 3.77 -4.44 9.09
CA THR A 131 3.65 -5.84 9.47
C THR A 131 2.45 -6.49 8.78
N VAL A 132 2.41 -7.82 8.76
CA VAL A 132 1.25 -8.58 8.27
C VAL A 132 0.35 -8.91 9.46
N HIS A 133 -0.89 -8.44 9.37
CA HIS A 133 -1.99 -8.74 10.29
C HIS A 133 -2.88 -9.78 9.65
N ASP A 134 -3.52 -10.62 10.47
CA ASP A 134 -4.50 -11.65 10.08
C ASP A 134 -4.11 -12.59 8.91
N GLY A 135 -2.85 -12.55 8.46
CA GLY A 135 -2.36 -13.24 7.27
C GLY A 135 -2.60 -12.51 5.95
N THR A 136 -3.37 -11.42 5.92
CA THR A 136 -3.81 -10.76 4.67
C THR A 136 -3.62 -9.25 4.64
N THR A 137 -3.57 -8.59 5.80
CA THR A 137 -3.62 -7.13 5.90
C THR A 137 -2.24 -6.54 6.18
N LEU A 138 -1.85 -5.50 5.46
CA LEU A 138 -0.59 -4.75 5.61
C LEU A 138 -0.88 -3.35 6.16
N TYR A 139 -0.34 -3.04 7.34
CA TYR A 139 -0.26 -1.70 7.91
C TYR A 139 0.84 -1.63 8.99
N SER A 140 1.18 -0.42 9.44
CA SER A 140 2.13 -0.21 10.54
C SER A 140 1.44 -0.27 11.90
N ASP A 141 1.94 -1.08 12.84
CA ASP A 141 1.40 -1.18 14.21
C ASP A 141 1.57 0.10 15.02
N LYS A 142 2.67 0.80 14.76
CA LYS A 142 3.07 2.03 15.45
C LYS A 142 2.93 3.21 14.50
N ALA A 143 2.68 4.39 15.07
CA ALA A 143 2.74 5.63 14.30
C ALA A 143 4.15 5.79 13.72
N ASN A 144 4.21 6.03 12.41
CA ASN A 144 5.44 6.12 11.63
C ASN A 144 5.53 7.43 10.81
N SER A 145 4.55 8.33 11.01
CA SER A 145 4.42 9.59 10.28
C SER A 145 5.05 10.78 11.02
N PHE A 146 4.77 10.91 12.31
CA PHE A 146 5.28 11.98 13.16
C PHE A 146 6.16 11.42 14.27
N THR A 147 7.16 12.18 14.71
CA THR A 147 7.87 11.92 15.96
C THR A 147 7.01 12.34 17.17
N THR A 148 7.38 11.91 18.37
CA THR A 148 6.63 12.24 19.61
C THR A 148 6.64 13.72 19.97
N ASP A 149 7.63 14.48 19.49
CA ASP A 149 7.75 15.94 19.64
C ASP A 149 7.09 16.72 18.49
N GLY A 150 6.48 16.02 17.52
CA GLY A 150 5.62 16.63 16.51
C GLY A 150 6.28 16.97 15.18
N HIS A 151 7.53 16.54 14.94
CA HIS A 151 8.16 16.68 13.63
C HIS A 151 7.56 15.69 12.63
N TYR A 152 7.27 16.15 11.42
CA TYR A 152 6.77 15.26 10.37
C TYR A 152 7.96 14.52 9.73
N ALA A 153 8.09 13.23 10.06
CA ALA A 153 9.26 12.42 9.70
C ALA A 153 9.06 11.58 8.43
N ALA A 154 7.81 11.37 7.99
CA ALA A 154 7.54 10.70 6.72
C ALA A 154 8.16 11.46 5.54
N THR A 155 7.99 12.77 5.49
CA THR A 155 8.76 13.64 4.58
C THR A 155 9.95 14.27 5.30
N ASP A 156 10.73 15.11 4.62
CA ASP A 156 11.49 16.11 5.36
C ASP A 156 10.50 17.13 5.95
N ASP A 157 10.69 17.49 7.21
CA ASP A 157 9.85 18.45 7.97
C ASP A 157 9.76 19.83 7.28
N SER A 158 10.59 20.08 6.24
CA SER A 158 10.58 21.29 5.44
C SER A 158 9.54 21.33 4.33
N ALA A 159 9.02 20.18 3.88
CA ALA A 159 8.09 20.12 2.75
C ALA A 159 6.64 20.45 3.14
N ASN A 160 6.16 19.92 4.27
CA ASN A 160 4.76 20.01 4.69
C ASN A 160 4.65 20.37 6.17
N LYS A 161 4.22 21.59 6.47
CA LYS A 161 3.92 22.04 7.83
C LYS A 161 2.56 21.52 8.29
N GLU A 162 2.43 20.19 8.37
CA GLU A 162 1.19 19.55 8.79
C GLU A 162 0.86 19.92 10.25
N PRO A 163 -0.43 20.13 10.59
CA PRO A 163 -0.83 20.41 11.96
C PRO A 163 -0.56 19.20 12.85
N PHE A 164 -0.10 19.42 14.08
CA PHE A 164 0.20 18.34 15.02
C PHE A 164 -0.45 18.58 16.39
N GLU A 165 -1.11 17.56 16.90
CA GLU A 165 -1.56 17.46 18.28
C GLU A 165 -1.29 16.04 18.78
N LEU A 166 -0.40 15.88 19.75
CA LEU A 166 0.02 14.56 20.21
C LEU A 166 -1.16 13.75 20.76
N ASN A 167 -1.35 12.54 20.24
CA ASN A 167 -2.19 11.53 20.88
C ASN A 167 -1.38 10.79 21.96
N PRO A 168 -1.60 11.04 23.26
CA PRO A 168 -0.79 10.44 24.33
C PRO A 168 -1.02 8.93 24.48
N ASN A 169 -2.07 8.38 23.87
CA ASN A 169 -2.40 6.95 23.93
C ASN A 169 -1.82 6.16 22.74
N SER A 170 -1.18 6.83 21.79
CA SER A 170 -0.54 6.17 20.65
C SER A 170 0.81 5.57 21.03
N VAL A 171 1.22 4.53 20.31
CA VAL A 171 2.60 4.05 20.32
C VAL A 171 3.28 4.57 19.06
N THR A 172 4.28 5.43 19.24
CA THR A 172 5.09 5.97 18.14
C THR A 172 6.36 5.13 17.96
N ASP A 173 6.77 4.89 16.71
CA ASP A 173 8.08 4.30 16.45
C ASP A 173 9.18 5.29 16.86
N THR A 174 10.18 4.79 17.58
CA THR A 174 11.28 5.61 18.11
C THR A 174 12.39 5.85 17.09
N ASN A 175 12.40 5.14 15.96
CA ASN A 175 13.46 5.21 14.95
C ASN A 175 12.90 5.47 13.54
N ILE A 176 11.94 6.40 13.40
CA ILE A 176 11.40 6.80 12.10
C ILE A 176 12.52 7.47 11.28
N PRO A 177 12.94 6.92 10.13
CA PRO A 177 13.91 7.58 9.28
C PRO A 177 13.29 8.83 8.62
N THR A 178 13.89 10.00 8.80
CA THR A 178 13.37 11.24 8.18
C THR A 178 13.33 11.12 6.65
N GLY A 179 12.22 11.55 6.04
CA GLY A 179 12.04 11.53 4.59
C GLY A 179 11.92 10.13 3.99
N TRP A 180 11.53 9.13 4.79
CA TRP A 180 11.35 7.75 4.31
C TRP A 180 10.29 7.66 3.21
N ASP A 181 9.23 8.47 3.29
CA ASP A 181 8.08 8.45 2.40
C ASP A 181 8.24 9.41 1.22
N THR A 182 9.38 9.29 0.52
CA THR A 182 9.66 10.07 -0.68
C THR A 182 10.16 9.16 -1.80
N THR A 183 9.88 9.53 -3.07
CA THR A 183 10.12 8.66 -4.25
C THR A 183 11.56 8.17 -4.37
N GLY A 184 12.54 8.97 -3.96
CA GLY A 184 13.98 8.66 -4.05
C GLY A 184 14.62 8.24 -2.73
N SER A 185 13.85 8.06 -1.65
CA SER A 185 14.41 7.77 -0.34
C SER A 185 15.10 6.40 -0.31
N ALA A 186 16.33 6.36 0.22
CA ALA A 186 16.98 5.09 0.56
C ALA A 186 16.22 4.34 1.68
N SER A 187 15.38 5.04 2.44
CA SER A 187 14.57 4.49 3.52
C SER A 187 13.13 4.16 3.11
N ARG A 188 12.79 4.18 1.82
CA ARG A 188 11.42 3.89 1.34
C ARG A 188 10.88 2.52 1.77
N TYR A 189 11.78 1.57 2.05
CA TYR A 189 11.41 0.27 2.61
C TYR A 189 10.71 0.37 3.96
N TYR A 190 10.91 1.45 4.71
CA TYR A 190 10.46 1.61 6.07
C TYR A 190 8.94 1.62 6.20
N GLY A 191 8.18 2.15 5.23
CA GLY A 191 6.72 2.04 5.21
C GLY A 191 6.21 1.17 4.08
N ALA A 192 6.95 0.11 3.73
CA ALA A 192 6.59 -0.79 2.63
C ALA A 192 6.25 -2.21 3.09
N GLY A 193 5.21 -2.78 2.50
CA GLY A 193 4.90 -4.20 2.52
C GLY A 193 5.07 -4.83 1.13
N LEU A 194 4.93 -6.15 1.05
CA LEU A 194 4.99 -6.89 -0.19
C LEU A 194 3.72 -7.71 -0.41
N VAL A 195 3.30 -7.82 -1.66
CA VAL A 195 2.30 -8.80 -2.11
C VAL A 195 2.97 -9.75 -3.08
N LYS A 196 3.13 -11.00 -2.68
CA LYS A 196 3.54 -12.08 -3.60
C LYS A 196 2.35 -12.50 -4.42
N LEU A 197 2.40 -12.34 -5.74
CA LEU A 197 1.31 -12.68 -6.63
C LEU A 197 1.19 -14.20 -6.79
N THR A 198 -0.04 -14.72 -6.83
CA THR A 198 -0.33 -16.15 -7.02
C THR A 198 -1.58 -16.29 -7.89
N GLY A 199 -1.44 -16.83 -9.10
CA GLY A 199 -2.56 -16.95 -10.06
C GLY A 199 -2.68 -15.76 -11.01
N THR A 200 -3.88 -15.54 -11.55
CA THR A 200 -4.10 -14.62 -12.69
C THR A 200 -4.84 -13.32 -12.35
N VAL A 201 -5.46 -13.25 -11.16
CA VAL A 201 -6.20 -12.08 -10.69
C VAL A 201 -5.77 -11.78 -9.27
N LEU A 202 -5.27 -10.58 -8.99
CA LEU A 202 -5.06 -10.10 -7.62
C LEU A 202 -6.31 -9.33 -7.18
N ASP A 203 -6.94 -9.74 -6.08
CA ASP A 203 -8.05 -9.06 -5.43
C ASP A 203 -7.57 -8.44 -4.12
N PHE A 204 -7.68 -7.13 -3.98
CA PHE A 204 -7.19 -6.41 -2.81
C PHE A 204 -8.01 -5.15 -2.52
N ASP A 205 -8.01 -4.74 -1.26
CA ASP A 205 -8.64 -3.51 -0.79
C ASP A 205 -7.61 -2.46 -0.41
N LEU A 206 -7.97 -1.21 -0.65
CA LEU A 206 -7.25 -0.02 -0.22
C LEU A 206 -8.18 0.86 0.61
N TYR A 207 -7.73 1.28 1.80
CA TYR A 207 -8.49 2.18 2.66
C TYR A 207 -7.61 2.82 3.74
N ALA A 208 -8.04 3.98 4.23
CA ALA A 208 -7.49 4.59 5.42
C ALA A 208 -8.35 4.14 6.61
N ALA A 209 -7.83 3.29 7.50
CA ALA A 209 -8.58 2.84 8.66
C ALA A 209 -8.69 3.97 9.71
N ASN A 210 -9.83 3.98 10.42
CA ASN A 210 -10.10 4.84 11.58
C ASN A 210 -10.22 4.02 12.88
N THR A 211 -9.76 2.77 12.87
CA THR A 211 -9.83 1.89 14.04
C THR A 211 -9.10 2.53 15.22
N GLY A 212 -9.80 2.67 16.36
CA GLY A 212 -9.24 3.26 17.57
C GLY A 212 -9.18 4.79 17.58
N ILE A 213 -9.85 5.47 16.63
CA ILE A 213 -9.95 6.93 16.62
C ILE A 213 -10.65 7.43 17.90
N PRO A 214 -10.06 8.39 18.64
CA PRO A 214 -10.70 8.97 19.81
C PRO A 214 -11.95 9.79 19.45
N ASP A 215 -12.88 9.93 20.40
CA ASP A 215 -14.09 10.75 20.21
C ASP A 215 -13.74 12.21 19.88
N GLY A 216 -14.41 12.75 18.86
CA GLY A 216 -14.22 14.13 18.41
C GLY A 216 -12.95 14.40 17.60
N VAL A 217 -12.14 13.37 17.33
CA VAL A 217 -10.96 13.48 16.46
C VAL A 217 -11.37 13.39 14.98
N TRP A 218 -10.78 14.24 14.16
CA TRP A 218 -10.98 14.19 12.72
C TRP A 218 -10.25 13.00 12.11
N TRP A 219 -10.92 12.30 11.20
CA TRP A 219 -10.35 11.17 10.47
C TRP A 219 -9.76 11.63 9.13
N ARG A 220 -8.45 11.46 8.96
CA ARG A 220 -7.77 11.67 7.68
C ARG A 220 -8.05 10.49 6.75
N ASN A 221 -9.06 10.62 5.92
CA ASN A 221 -9.60 9.56 5.08
C ASN A 221 -9.13 9.60 3.61
N GLY A 222 -8.01 10.28 3.36
CA GLY A 222 -7.32 10.28 2.07
C GLY A 222 -6.07 9.41 2.09
N LEU A 223 -5.82 8.67 1.01
CA LEU A 223 -4.54 8.00 0.80
C LEU A 223 -4.12 7.96 -0.67
N TRP A 224 -2.82 7.81 -0.88
CA TRP A 224 -2.24 7.60 -2.20
C TRP A 224 -1.58 6.23 -2.24
N TYR A 225 -2.14 5.35 -3.05
CA TYR A 225 -1.57 4.04 -3.30
C TYR A 225 -0.66 4.08 -4.52
N ASN A 226 0.58 3.65 -4.34
CA ASN A 226 1.43 3.27 -5.45
C ASN A 226 1.94 1.84 -5.27
N THR A 227 2.11 1.17 -6.40
CA THR A 227 2.74 -0.14 -6.46
C THR A 227 3.94 -0.11 -7.38
N SER A 228 4.92 -0.94 -7.07
CA SER A 228 6.13 -1.08 -7.87
C SER A 228 6.59 -2.52 -7.90
N THR A 229 7.30 -2.88 -8.98
CA THR A 229 8.11 -4.10 -9.04
C THR A 229 9.50 -3.90 -8.45
N ILE A 230 9.88 -2.64 -8.15
CA ILE A 230 11.10 -2.33 -7.41
C ILE A 230 10.80 -2.60 -5.94
N ILE A 231 11.34 -3.69 -5.41
CA ILE A 231 11.30 -4.00 -3.99
C ILE A 231 12.35 -3.11 -3.30
N PRO A 232 11.94 -2.17 -2.42
CA PRO A 232 12.90 -1.40 -1.64
C PRO A 232 13.72 -2.36 -0.77
N VAL A 233 15.04 -2.16 -0.68
CA VAL A 233 15.92 -3.07 0.05
C VAL A 233 16.43 -2.36 1.30
N THR A 234 16.38 -3.03 2.45
CA THR A 234 17.05 -2.54 3.66
C THR A 234 18.54 -2.41 3.38
N PRO A 235 19.19 -1.25 3.63
CA PRO A 235 20.61 -1.08 3.41
C PRO A 235 21.40 -1.85 4.47
N THR A 236 21.63 -3.14 4.23
CA THR A 236 22.53 -3.98 5.05
C THR A 236 23.32 -4.93 4.14
N THR A 237 24.58 -5.18 4.46
CA THR A 237 25.47 -6.05 3.69
C THR A 237 25.42 -7.53 4.11
N GLN A 238 24.62 -7.89 5.12
CA GLN A 238 24.57 -9.25 5.66
C GLN A 238 23.16 -9.67 6.09
N ILE A 239 22.71 -10.81 5.55
CA ILE A 239 21.48 -11.50 5.93
C ILE A 239 21.87 -12.89 6.43
N ASN A 240 21.59 -13.19 7.69
CA ASN A 240 21.79 -14.52 8.27
C ASN A 240 20.46 -15.27 8.23
N TYR A 241 20.37 -16.31 7.42
CA TYR A 241 19.24 -17.25 7.46
C TYR A 241 19.53 -18.32 8.51
N HIS A 242 18.74 -18.37 9.58
CA HIS A 242 18.70 -19.54 10.46
C HIS A 242 17.76 -20.56 9.84
N TYR A 243 18.31 -21.56 9.15
CA TYR A 243 17.56 -22.73 8.71
C TYR A 243 17.50 -23.73 9.88
N ASN A 244 16.35 -23.82 10.56
CA ASN A 244 16.11 -24.86 11.55
C ASN A 244 15.84 -26.19 10.84
N VAL A 245 16.88 -27.01 10.72
CA VAL A 245 16.72 -28.44 10.35
C VAL A 245 16.42 -29.22 11.62
N THR A 246 15.15 -29.31 11.99
CA THR A 246 14.71 -30.32 12.96
C THR A 246 14.23 -31.57 12.22
N LEU A 247 15.11 -32.57 12.24
CA LEU A 247 14.89 -34.01 12.14
C LEU A 247 14.35 -34.60 10.83
N LEU A 248 15.27 -34.88 9.89
CA LEU A 248 15.15 -36.05 9.01
C LEU A 248 16.25 -37.06 9.39
N MET A 249 16.10 -37.69 10.55
CA MET A 249 16.73 -38.98 10.84
C MET A 249 15.69 -39.89 11.48
N ALA A 250 14.83 -40.43 10.64
CA ALA A 250 14.09 -41.66 10.92
C ALA A 250 13.99 -42.45 9.61
N LEU A 251 15.13 -42.99 9.18
CA LEU A 251 15.20 -44.15 8.29
C LEU A 251 16.35 -45.03 8.80
N ASN A 252 15.99 -46.01 9.63
CA ASN A 252 16.43 -47.40 9.59
C ASN A 252 15.61 -48.21 10.59
#